data_AF-A0A4R9GLP5-F1
#
_entry.id   AF-A0A4R9GLP5-F1
#
_cell.length_a   1.000
_cell.length_b   1.000
_cell.length_c   1.000
_cell.angle_alpha   90.00
_cell.angle_beta   90.00
_cell.angle_gamma   90.00
#
_symmetry.space_group_name_H-M   'P 1'
#
loop_
_entity.id
_entity.type
_entity.pdbx_description
1 polymer ?
#
loop_
_entity_poly.entity_id
_entity_poly.type
_entity_poly.pdbx_seq_one_letter_code
_entity_poly.pdbx_strand_id
1 'polypeptide(L)'
;MKVYSAERVPNSVDYNLYVTDGNSKVRLLLQEPKLPALRELPAQDRVLRCLSFTILLNYTDDAAFASSNSGRFLNYLEDIIHRDSWFFLANRVEQFIKEFENFGVEISYDF
;
A
#
# COMPACT_ATOMS: atom_id res chain seq x y z
N MET A 1 -2.13 5.91 17.65
CA MET A 1 -1.01 5.58 16.75
C MET A 1 -1.54 4.52 15.81
N LYS A 2 -1.62 4.82 14.51
CA LYS A 2 -2.25 3.95 13.54
C LYS A 2 -1.29 2.83 13.09
N VAL A 3 -1.79 1.61 12.99
CA VAL A 3 -1.04 0.42 12.54
C VAL A 3 -1.81 -0.25 11.42
N TYR A 4 -1.12 -0.58 10.34
CA TYR A 4 -1.65 -1.46 9.29
C TYR A 4 -1.15 -2.87 9.54
N SER A 5 -2.01 -3.86 9.38
CA SER A 5 -1.65 -5.27 9.50
C SER A 5 -2.44 -6.10 8.50
N ALA A 6 -1.84 -7.15 7.98
CA ALA A 6 -2.59 -8.13 7.21
C ALA A 6 -2.19 -9.57 7.54
N GLU A 7 -3.14 -10.47 7.30
CA GLU A 7 -2.99 -11.91 7.49
C GLU A 7 -3.54 -12.62 6.26
N ARG A 8 -2.78 -13.57 5.72
CA ARG A 8 -3.16 -14.36 4.55
C ARG A 8 -4.34 -15.24 4.87
N VAL A 9 -5.30 -15.27 3.96
CA VAL A 9 -6.44 -16.18 4.08
C VAL A 9 -5.94 -17.61 3.81
N PRO A 10 -6.21 -18.59 4.70
CA PRO A 10 -5.78 -19.97 4.51
C PRO A 10 -6.19 -20.52 3.14
N ASN A 11 -5.26 -21.17 2.45
CA ASN A 11 -5.46 -21.75 1.11
C ASN A 11 -5.89 -20.74 0.02
N SER A 12 -5.69 -19.44 0.23
CA SER A 12 -5.95 -18.39 -0.77
C SER A 12 -4.73 -17.47 -0.92
N VAL A 13 -4.69 -16.75 -2.05
CA VAL A 13 -3.75 -15.63 -2.27
C VAL A 13 -4.22 -14.33 -1.60
N ASP A 14 -5.45 -14.30 -1.10
CA ASP A 14 -6.06 -13.13 -0.48
C ASP A 14 -5.51 -12.84 0.92
N TYR A 15 -5.72 -11.60 1.36
CA TYR A 15 -5.35 -11.14 2.69
C TYR A 15 -6.52 -10.42 3.36
N ASN A 16 -6.63 -10.62 4.67
CA ASN A 16 -7.42 -9.77 5.53
C ASN A 16 -6.58 -8.56 5.93
N LEU A 17 -6.88 -7.39 5.38
CA LEU A 17 -6.23 -6.13 5.75
C LEU A 17 -6.99 -5.46 6.90
N TYR A 18 -6.24 -4.98 7.89
CA TYR A 18 -6.77 -4.26 9.02
C TYR A 18 -6.03 -2.95 9.24
N VAL A 19 -6.76 -1.97 9.76
CA VAL A 19 -6.21 -0.76 10.35
C VAL A 19 -6.59 -0.72 11.83
N THR A 20 -5.61 -0.48 12.69
CA THR A 20 -5.81 -0.30 14.13
C THR A 20 -5.47 1.12 14.50
N ASP A 21 -6.36 1.84 15.19
CA ASP A 21 -6.07 3.15 15.77
C ASP A 21 -6.60 3.22 17.21
N GLY A 22 -5.67 3.37 18.15
CA GLY A 22 -5.96 3.22 19.57
C GLY A 22 -6.50 1.82 19.87
N ASN A 23 -7.73 1.75 20.38
CA ASN A 23 -8.41 0.50 20.73
C ASN A 23 -9.35 -0.02 19.61
N SER A 24 -9.44 0.68 18.48
CA SER A 24 -10.32 0.30 17.38
C SER A 24 -9.53 -0.45 16.32
N LYS A 25 -9.95 -1.68 15.97
CA LYS A 25 -9.42 -2.46 14.84
C LYS A 25 -10.52 -2.67 13.82
N VAL A 26 -10.31 -2.20 12.60
CA VAL A 26 -11.28 -2.27 11.51
C VAL A 26 -10.68 -3.05 10.35
N ARG A 27 -11.44 -4.00 9.79
CA ARG A 27 -11.09 -4.68 8.55
C ARG A 27 -11.39 -3.76 7.37
N LEU A 28 -10.39 -3.55 6.51
CA LEU A 28 -10.56 -2.79 5.29
C LEU A 28 -11.00 -3.71 4.16
N LEU A 29 -11.93 -3.22 3.32
CA LEU A 29 -12.23 -3.85 2.05
C LEU A 29 -11.13 -3.50 1.07
N LEU A 30 -10.53 -4.52 0.44
CA LEU A 30 -9.53 -4.29 -0.60
C LEU A 30 -10.20 -3.64 -1.80
N GLN A 31 -9.62 -2.53 -2.23
CA GLN A 31 -10.04 -1.80 -3.41
C GLN A 31 -9.06 -2.05 -4.55
N GLU A 32 -9.58 -2.13 -5.77
CA GLU A 32 -8.77 -2.27 -6.97
C GLU A 32 -8.46 -0.88 -7.56
N PRO A 33 -7.19 -0.53 -7.81
CA PRO A 33 -6.86 0.68 -8.56
C PRO A 33 -7.37 0.55 -10.00
N LYS A 34 -7.85 1.65 -10.58
CA LYS A 34 -8.30 1.71 -11.98
C LYS A 34 -7.10 1.72 -12.95
N LEU A 35 -6.37 0.61 -13.00
CA LEU A 35 -5.19 0.41 -13.85
C LEU A 35 -5.46 -0.71 -14.86
N PRO A 36 -5.44 -0.44 -16.18
CA PRO A 36 -5.73 -1.45 -17.21
C PRO A 36 -4.87 -2.72 -17.09
N ALA A 37 -3.57 -2.55 -16.82
CA ALA A 37 -2.60 -3.64 -16.69
C ALA A 37 -2.73 -4.45 -15.39
N LEU A 38 -3.56 -4.02 -14.42
CA LEU A 38 -3.71 -4.73 -13.13
C LEU A 38 -4.24 -6.16 -13.34
N ARG A 39 -5.11 -6.34 -14.32
CA ARG A 39 -5.75 -7.65 -14.62
C ARG A 39 -4.81 -8.63 -15.29
N GLU A 40 -3.72 -8.13 -15.87
CA GLU A 40 -2.70 -8.94 -16.55
C GLU A 40 -1.66 -9.49 -15.56
N LEU A 41 -1.62 -8.96 -14.34
CA LEU A 41 -0.72 -9.43 -13.29
C LEU A 41 -1.12 -10.82 -12.78
N PRO A 42 -0.14 -11.64 -12.36
CA PRO A 42 -0.39 -12.84 -11.56
C PRO A 42 -1.30 -12.54 -10.36
N ALA A 43 -2.13 -13.51 -9.98
CA ALA A 43 -3.14 -13.30 -8.94
C ALA A 43 -2.55 -12.79 -7.61
N GLN A 44 -1.37 -13.29 -7.22
CA GLN A 44 -0.65 -12.85 -6.04
C GLN A 44 -0.21 -11.38 -6.15
N ASP A 45 0.46 -11.01 -7.24
CA ASP A 45 0.94 -9.65 -7.47
C ASP A 45 -0.21 -8.65 -7.53
N ARG A 46 -1.34 -9.06 -8.13
CA ARG A 46 -2.57 -8.27 -8.16
C ARG A 46 -3.08 -7.99 -6.74
N VAL A 47 -3.16 -9.01 -5.88
CA VAL A 47 -3.61 -8.83 -4.49
C VAL A 47 -2.66 -7.93 -3.71
N LEU A 48 -1.35 -8.12 -3.85
CA LEU A 48 -0.34 -7.26 -3.20
C LEU A 48 -0.44 -5.81 -3.68
N ARG A 49 -0.72 -5.59 -4.97
CA ARG A 49 -0.96 -4.26 -5.52
C ARG A 49 -2.24 -3.62 -4.97
N CYS A 50 -3.30 -4.40 -4.78
CA CYS A 50 -4.55 -3.93 -4.17
C CYS A 50 -4.36 -3.60 -2.66
N LEU A 51 -3.58 -4.38 -1.93
CA LEU A 51 -3.19 -4.09 -0.55
C LEU A 51 -2.48 -2.74 -0.46
N SER A 52 -1.43 -2.57 -1.25
CA SER A 52 -0.66 -1.32 -1.32
C SER A 52 -1.56 -0.11 -1.66
N PHE A 53 -2.39 -0.23 -2.70
CA PHE A 53 -3.36 0.80 -3.07
C PHE A 53 -4.33 1.14 -1.94
N THR A 54 -4.93 0.12 -1.31
CA THR A 54 -5.94 0.30 -0.26
C THR A 54 -5.34 0.98 0.98
N ILE A 55 -4.08 0.65 1.32
CA ILE A 55 -3.36 1.32 2.41
C ILE A 55 -3.16 2.80 2.09
N LEU A 56 -2.62 3.12 0.90
CA LEU A 56 -2.40 4.50 0.49
C LEU A 56 -3.71 5.28 0.49
N LEU A 57 -4.75 4.73 -0.12
CA LEU A 57 -6.07 5.37 -0.17
C LEU A 57 -6.65 5.59 1.23
N ASN A 58 -6.55 4.61 2.13
CA ASN A 58 -7.00 4.78 3.51
C ASN A 58 -6.19 5.83 4.30
N TYR A 59 -4.93 6.03 3.94
CA TYR A 59 -4.05 6.97 4.61
C TYR A 59 -4.21 8.39 4.09
N THR A 60 -4.25 8.57 2.77
CA THR A 60 -4.24 9.89 2.12
C THR A 60 -5.62 10.41 1.75
N ASP A 61 -6.63 9.53 1.70
CA ASP A 61 -7.97 9.82 1.13
C ASP A 61 -7.91 10.36 -0.32
N ASP A 62 -6.81 10.05 -1.03
CA ASP A 62 -6.58 10.49 -2.41
C ASP A 62 -6.39 9.28 -3.33
N ALA A 63 -7.44 8.96 -4.09
CA ALA A 63 -7.45 7.84 -5.02
C ALA A 63 -6.50 8.03 -6.22
N ALA A 64 -6.25 9.27 -6.65
CA ALA A 64 -5.34 9.54 -7.76
C ALA A 64 -3.89 9.32 -7.32
N PHE A 65 -3.53 9.85 -6.14
CA PHE A 65 -2.23 9.60 -5.52
C PHE A 65 -2.02 8.10 -5.27
N ALA A 66 -2.97 7.44 -4.62
CA ALA A 66 -2.87 6.02 -4.30
C ALA A 66 -2.73 5.16 -5.56
N SER A 67 -3.50 5.43 -6.62
CA SER A 67 -3.42 4.69 -7.88
C SER A 67 -2.04 4.81 -8.51
N SER A 68 -1.54 6.05 -8.59
CA SER A 68 -0.26 6.38 -9.23
C SER A 68 0.94 5.81 -8.47
N ASN A 69 0.83 5.72 -7.14
CA ASN A 69 1.96 5.36 -6.26
C ASN A 69 1.91 3.95 -5.69
N SER A 70 0.80 3.23 -5.83
CA SER A 70 0.63 1.85 -5.34
C SER A 70 1.76 0.88 -5.73
N GLY A 71 2.38 1.05 -6.89
CA GLY A 71 3.49 0.19 -7.31
C GLY A 71 4.79 0.49 -6.60
N ARG A 72 5.12 1.79 -6.52
CA ARG A 72 6.31 2.24 -5.81
C ARG A 72 6.20 1.92 -4.33
N PHE A 73 5.02 2.13 -3.74
CA PHE A 73 4.77 1.78 -2.36
C PHE A 73 4.82 0.27 -2.11
N LEU A 74 4.34 -0.55 -3.05
CA LEU A 74 4.48 -2.01 -2.94
C LEU A 74 5.96 -2.41 -2.86
N ASN A 75 6.80 -1.86 -3.73
CA ASN A 75 8.25 -2.11 -3.71
C ASN A 75 8.90 -1.59 -2.42
N TYR A 76 8.45 -0.44 -1.91
CA TYR A 76 8.92 0.12 -0.64
C TYR A 76 8.62 -0.79 0.57
N LEU A 77 7.61 -1.66 0.47
CA LEU A 77 7.23 -2.62 1.50
C LEU A 77 7.72 -4.05 1.22
N GLU A 78 8.65 -4.23 0.27
CA GLU A 78 9.09 -5.55 -0.20
C GLU A 78 9.57 -6.48 0.95
N ASP A 79 10.22 -5.92 1.97
CA ASP A 79 10.76 -6.60 3.15
C ASP A 79 9.68 -7.21 4.08
N ILE A 80 8.42 -6.76 3.96
CA ILE A 80 7.32 -7.15 4.86
C ILE A 80 6.11 -7.74 4.15
N ILE A 81 5.68 -7.18 3.02
CA ILE A 81 4.32 -7.39 2.50
C ILE A 81 4.09 -8.78 1.90
N HIS A 82 5.19 -9.49 1.59
CA HIS A 82 5.18 -10.84 1.04
C HIS A 82 4.99 -11.95 2.09
N ARG A 83 5.01 -11.60 3.39
CA ARG A 83 4.83 -12.58 4.48
C ARG A 83 3.35 -12.93 4.64
N ASP A 84 3.08 -14.15 5.12
CA ASP A 84 1.71 -14.57 5.42
C ASP A 84 1.04 -13.74 6.52
N SER A 85 1.82 -13.09 7.39
CA SER A 85 1.32 -12.15 8.39
C SER A 85 2.32 -11.04 8.60
N TRP A 86 1.84 -9.80 8.62
CA TRP A 86 2.69 -8.62 8.79
C TRP A 86 1.91 -7.47 9.43
N PHE A 87 2.68 -6.54 10.01
CA PHE A 87 2.18 -5.25 10.46
C PHE A 87 3.27 -4.19 10.32
N PHE A 88 2.85 -2.93 10.18
CA PHE A 88 3.73 -1.78 10.26
C PHE A 88 2.99 -0.54 10.75
N LEU A 89 3.73 0.38 11.37
CA LEU A 89 3.20 1.64 11.86
C LEU A 89 2.90 2.59 10.69
N ALA A 90 1.82 3.35 10.78
CA ALA A 90 1.39 4.25 9.69
C ALA A 90 2.41 5.36 9.36
N ASN A 91 3.35 5.67 10.26
CA ASN A 91 4.46 6.58 9.99
C ASN A 91 5.36 6.08 8.83
N ARG A 92 5.36 4.78 8.51
CA ARG A 92 6.06 4.23 7.35
C ARG A 92 5.40 4.67 6.03
N VAL A 93 4.09 4.95 6.02
CA VAL A 93 3.41 5.59 4.89
C VAL A 93 3.85 7.04 4.76
N GLU A 94 3.94 7.78 5.88
CA GLU A 94 4.46 9.15 5.88
C GLU A 94 5.89 9.25 5.36
N GLN A 95 6.75 8.30 5.75
CA GLN A 95 8.13 8.22 5.28
C GLN A 95 8.18 8.03 3.76
N PHE A 96 7.40 7.08 3.23
CA PHE A 96 7.27 6.87 1.79
C PHE A 96 6.83 8.15 1.06
N ILE A 97 5.82 8.87 1.57
CA ILE A 97 5.33 10.11 0.95
C ILE A 97 6.42 11.18 0.94
N LYS A 98 7.11 11.38 2.07
CA LYS A 98 8.21 12.35 2.19
C LYS A 98 9.37 12.04 1.26
N GLU A 99 9.74 10.77 1.13
CA GLU A 99 10.77 10.33 0.18
C GLU A 99 10.34 10.69 -1.25
N PHE A 100 9.08 10.41 -1.63
CA PHE A 100 8.55 10.75 -2.95
C PHE A 100 8.54 12.26 -3.22
N GLU A 101 8.13 13.08 -2.26
CA GLU A 101 8.13 14.54 -2.38
C GLU A 101 9.55 15.10 -2.53
N ASN A 102 10.52 14.55 -1.80
CA ASN A 102 11.92 14.98 -1.89
C ASN A 102 12.57 14.65 -3.24
N PHE A 103 12.22 13.51 -3.86
CA PHE A 103 12.67 13.18 -5.23
C PHE A 103 12.04 14.07 -6.32
N GLY A 104 10.94 14.77 -6.03
CA GLY A 104 10.32 15.73 -6.94
C GLY A 104 11.01 17.10 -6.98
N VAL A 105 11.93 17.38 -6.06
CA VAL A 105 12.59 18.69 -5.90
C VAL A 105 14.04 18.69 -6.43
N GLU A 106 14.66 17.51 -6.64
CA GLU A 106 16.02 17.44 -7.13
C GLU A 106 16.11 17.31 -8.66
N ILE A 107 16.59 18.41 -9.25
CA ILE A 107 17.25 18.58 -10.56
C ILE A 107 16.34 19.09 -11.70
N SER A 108 16.02 20.40 -11.66
CA SER A 108 16.04 21.21 -12.89
C SER A 108 17.49 21.66 -13.14
N TYR A 109 18.23 20.95 -13.99
CA TYR A 109 19.36 21.60 -14.66
C TYR A 109 18.79 22.46 -15.77
N ASP A 110 18.77 23.78 -15.57
CA ASP A 110 18.72 24.72 -16.68
C ASP A 110 20.04 24.59 -17.45
N PHE A 111 19.99 24.00 -18.64
CA PHE A 111 21.02 24.10 -19.69
C PHE A 111 20.44 24.88 -20.87
#